data_AF-A0A6P0DVL3-F1
#
_entry.id   AF-A0A6P0DVL3-F1
#
_cell.length_a   1.000
_cell.length_b   1.000
_cell.length_c   1.000
_cell.angle_alpha   90.00
_cell.angle_beta   90.00
_cell.angle_gamma   90.00
#
_symmetry.space_group_name_H-M   'P 1'
#
loop_
_entity.id
_entity.type
_entity.pdbx_description
1 polymer ?
#
loop_
_entity_poly.entity_id
_entity_poly.type
_entity_poly.pdbx_seq_one_letter_code
_entity_poly.pdbx_strand_id
1 'polypeptide(L)'
;VIWIARKVDFSEGWAAIQTLSATTISVSILLLLLQALLSAWRWCLLSDMIGQRLKISGAMNLFMQSLFYNQALPSPIPGDAARIFGAVKYGLTIGEATLGVVMDRILTLFGLAVVALIGLIILRTVYGHDFPIPYLTELTALGVAGSIASALVFSWRRHLFVRFFPAKLHALTDAL
;
A
#
# COMPACT_ATOMS: atom_id res chain seq x y z
N VAL A 1 7.89 12.92 -20.46
CA VAL A 1 6.51 13.42 -20.68
C VAL A 1 6.27 13.82 -22.13
N ILE A 2 7.06 14.74 -22.72
CA ILE A 2 6.91 15.18 -24.13
C ILE A 2 7.01 14.01 -25.15
N TRP A 3 7.85 13.01 -24.89
CA TRP A 3 7.99 11.83 -25.76
C TRP A 3 6.74 10.92 -25.76
N ILE A 4 6.04 10.80 -24.63
CA ILE A 4 4.80 10.01 -24.49
C ILE A 4 3.65 10.78 -25.13
N ALA A 5 3.54 12.09 -24.88
CA ALA A 5 2.50 12.94 -25.43
C ALA A 5 2.50 13.01 -26.98
N ARG A 6 3.64 12.73 -27.63
CA ARG A 6 3.74 12.65 -29.09
C ARG A 6 3.37 11.28 -29.68
N LYS A 7 3.29 10.23 -28.87
CA LYS A 7 2.92 8.87 -29.30
C LYS A 7 1.49 8.47 -28.94
N VAL A 8 0.83 9.24 -28.09
CA VAL A 8 -0.55 9.00 -27.68
C VAL A 8 -1.46 9.78 -28.61
N ASP A 9 -2.26 9.07 -29.42
CA ASP A 9 -3.33 9.69 -30.18
C ASP A 9 -4.52 9.97 -29.26
N PHE A 10 -4.72 11.24 -28.93
CA PHE A 10 -5.83 11.67 -28.09
C PHE A 10 -7.21 11.41 -28.73
N SER A 11 -7.26 11.31 -30.07
CA SER A 11 -8.51 11.00 -30.78
C SER A 11 -8.94 9.55 -30.58
N GLU A 12 -8.00 8.60 -30.58
CA GLU A 12 -8.26 7.20 -30.25
C GLU A 12 -8.73 7.05 -28.80
N GLY A 13 -8.07 7.75 -27.86
CA GLY A 13 -8.48 7.74 -26.45
C GLY A 13 -9.90 8.27 -26.25
N TRP A 14 -10.28 9.33 -26.97
CA TRP A 14 -11.63 9.88 -26.92
C TRP A 14 -12.68 8.94 -27.53
N ALA A 15 -12.36 8.34 -28.69
CA ALA A 15 -13.23 7.34 -29.31
C ALA A 15 -13.43 6.12 -28.39
N ALA A 16 -12.38 5.66 -27.71
CA ALA A 16 -12.47 4.58 -26.72
C ALA A 16 -13.44 4.94 -25.58
N ILE A 17 -13.37 6.16 -25.03
CA ILE A 17 -14.30 6.62 -23.98
C ILE A 17 -15.75 6.60 -24.46
N GLN A 18 -16.02 7.00 -25.70
CA GLN A 18 -17.38 7.00 -26.28
C GLN A 18 -17.98 5.59 -26.41
N THR A 19 -17.14 4.55 -26.45
CA THR A 19 -17.59 3.15 -26.53
C THR A 19 -17.81 2.50 -25.17
N LEU A 20 -17.46 3.17 -24.06
CA LEU A 20 -17.65 2.64 -22.72
C LEU A 20 -19.13 2.57 -22.36
N SER A 21 -19.60 1.38 -22.02
CA SER A 21 -20.95 1.21 -21.48
C SER A 21 -21.07 1.81 -20.07
N ALA A 22 -22.27 2.27 -19.72
CA ALA A 22 -22.55 2.75 -18.36
C ALA A 22 -22.24 1.67 -17.30
N THR A 23 -22.49 0.39 -17.62
CA THR A 23 -22.20 -0.74 -16.75
C THR A 23 -20.70 -0.85 -16.44
N THR A 24 -19.83 -0.74 -17.44
CA THR A 24 -18.38 -0.79 -17.26
C THR A 24 -17.89 0.34 -16.35
N ILE A 25 -18.42 1.55 -16.54
CA ILE A 25 -18.10 2.71 -15.71
C ILE A 25 -18.55 2.47 -14.26
N SER A 26 -19.80 2.05 -14.05
CA SER A 26 -20.34 1.80 -12.72
C SER A 26 -19.58 0.70 -11.97
N VAL A 27 -19.26 -0.42 -12.64
CA VAL A 27 -18.48 -1.52 -12.03
C VAL A 27 -17.08 -1.04 -11.65
N SER A 28 -16.42 -0.27 -12.52
CA SER A 28 -15.09 0.28 -12.23
C SER A 28 -15.10 1.20 -11.00
N ILE A 29 -16.10 2.08 -10.89
CA ILE A 29 -16.27 2.95 -9.73
C ILE A 29 -16.50 2.12 -8.45
N LEU A 30 -17.37 1.11 -8.52
CA LEU A 30 -17.64 0.23 -7.38
C LEU A 30 -16.38 -0.51 -6.92
N LEU A 31 -15.57 -1.01 -7.86
CA LEU A 31 -14.30 -1.67 -7.54
C LEU A 31 -13.31 -0.71 -6.87
N LEU A 32 -13.21 0.53 -7.35
CA LEU A 32 -12.35 1.55 -6.74
C LEU A 32 -12.81 1.91 -5.32
N LEU A 33 -14.12 2.04 -5.10
CA LEU A 33 -14.69 2.31 -3.78
C LEU A 33 -14.47 1.12 -2.82
N LEU A 34 -14.67 -0.11 -3.31
CA LEU A 34 -14.40 -1.32 -2.54
C LEU A 34 -12.92 -1.42 -2.16
N GLN A 35 -12.02 -1.16 -3.11
CA GLN A 35 -10.58 -1.12 -2.84
C GLN A 35 -10.23 -0.09 -1.76
N ALA A 36 -10.84 1.10 -1.81
CA ALA A 36 -10.63 2.13 -0.81
C ALA A 36 -11.16 1.71 0.57
N LEU A 37 -12.33 1.09 0.63
CA LEU A 37 -12.91 0.57 1.87
C LEU A 37 -12.04 -0.52 2.49
N LEU A 38 -11.55 -1.48 1.70
CA LEU A 38 -10.64 -2.53 2.15
C LEU A 38 -9.33 -1.95 2.70
N SER A 39 -8.81 -0.91 2.04
CA SER A 39 -7.59 -0.22 2.49
C SER A 39 -7.80 0.54 3.80
N ALA A 40 -8.95 1.19 3.97
CA ALA A 40 -9.34 1.84 5.22
C ALA A 40 -9.54 0.81 6.35
N TRP A 41 -10.16 -0.33 6.05
CA TRP A 41 -10.34 -1.41 7.02
C TRP A 41 -9.01 -2.02 7.47
N ARG A 42 -8.08 -2.26 6.54
CA ARG A 42 -6.73 -2.71 6.87
C ARG A 42 -6.03 -1.74 7.82
N TRP A 43 -6.23 -0.44 7.62
CA TRP A 43 -5.68 0.57 8.52
C TRP A 43 -6.29 0.52 9.93
N CYS A 44 -7.60 0.26 10.04
CA CYS A 44 -8.22 0.00 11.35
C CYS A 44 -7.57 -1.18 12.06
N LEU A 45 -7.32 -2.29 11.35
CA LEU A 45 -6.65 -3.47 11.92
C LEU A 45 -5.24 -3.14 12.40
N LEU A 46 -4.45 -2.40 11.60
CA LEU A 46 -3.11 -1.96 12.00
C LEU A 46 -3.14 -1.03 13.21
N SER A 47 -4.12 -0.13 13.30
CA SER A 47 -4.26 0.76 14.45
C SER A 47 -4.62 -0.01 15.74
N ASP A 48 -5.49 -1.04 15.65
CA ASP A 48 -5.86 -1.88 16.79
C ASP A 48 -4.63 -2.63 17.34
N MET A 49 -3.74 -3.09 16.45
CA MET A 49 -2.46 -3.73 16.84
C MET A 49 -1.49 -2.79 17.55
N ILE A 50 -1.64 -1.47 17.36
CA ILE A 50 -0.82 -0.42 18.00
C ILE A 50 -1.49 0.06 19.31
N GLY A 51 -2.68 -0.44 19.64
CA GLY A 51 -3.39 -0.15 20.90
C GLY A 51 -4.41 1.00 20.80
N GLN A 52 -4.69 1.51 19.60
CA GLN A 52 -5.62 2.61 19.36
C GLN A 52 -6.64 2.21 18.29
N ARG A 53 -7.93 2.10 18.66
CA ARG A 53 -8.98 1.71 17.71
C ARG A 53 -9.46 2.89 16.86
N LEU A 54 -8.91 3.02 15.66
CA LEU A 54 -9.46 3.94 14.67
C LEU A 54 -10.80 3.41 14.14
N LYS A 55 -11.88 4.18 14.26
CA LYS A 55 -13.17 3.83 13.64
C LYS A 55 -13.05 3.85 12.12
N ILE A 56 -13.77 2.95 11.44
CA ILE A 56 -13.76 2.83 9.97
C ILE A 56 -14.10 4.14 9.25
N SER A 57 -15.00 4.95 9.80
CA SER A 57 -15.35 6.26 9.25
C SER A 57 -14.18 7.25 9.26
N GLY A 58 -13.43 7.29 10.37
CA GLY A 58 -12.20 8.09 10.49
C GLY A 58 -11.11 7.57 9.55
N ALA A 59 -10.95 6.25 9.48
CA ALA A 59 -9.99 5.61 8.57
C ALA A 59 -10.28 5.93 7.10
N MET A 60 -11.56 5.86 6.70
CA MET A 60 -12.00 6.15 5.34
C MET A 60 -11.79 7.62 4.99
N ASN A 61 -12.09 8.54 5.90
CA ASN A 61 -11.87 9.97 5.69
C ASN A 61 -10.38 10.28 5.50
N LEU A 62 -9.51 9.74 6.35
CA LEU A 62 -8.05 9.89 6.20
C LEU A 62 -7.55 9.24 4.91
N PHE A 63 -8.05 8.06 4.57
CA PHE A 63 -7.65 7.35 3.34
C PHE A 63 -8.03 8.14 2.07
N MET A 64 -9.22 8.75 2.03
CA MET A 64 -9.65 9.57 0.89
C MET A 64 -8.80 10.82 0.71
N GLN A 65 -8.43 11.50 1.82
CA GLN A 65 -7.50 12.63 1.75
C GLN A 65 -6.14 12.19 1.18
N SER A 66 -5.62 11.07 1.67
CA SER A 66 -4.34 10.53 1.20
C SER A 66 -4.39 10.07 -0.25
N LEU A 67 -5.51 9.48 -0.68
CA LEU A 67 -5.73 9.10 -2.07
C LEU A 67 -5.69 10.34 -2.97
N PHE A 68 -6.38 11.42 -2.58
CA PHE A 68 -6.34 12.68 -3.31
C PHE A 68 -4.91 13.22 -3.45
N TYR A 69 -4.16 13.31 -2.35
CA TYR A 69 -2.77 13.78 -2.40
C TYR A 69 -1.87 12.91 -3.28
N ASN A 70 -2.05 11.59 -3.24
CA ASN A 70 -1.27 10.66 -4.06
C ASN A 70 -1.58 10.76 -5.55
N GLN A 71 -2.79 11.21 -5.94
CA GLN A 71 -3.16 11.42 -7.34
C GLN A 71 -2.82 12.82 -7.82
N ALA A 72 -2.92 13.83 -6.95
CA ALA A 72 -2.65 15.22 -7.28
C ALA A 72 -1.14 15.55 -7.32
N LEU A 73 -0.32 14.81 -6.58
CA LEU A 73 1.11 15.09 -6.43
C LEU A 73 1.96 13.96 -7.02
N PRO A 74 3.13 14.27 -7.59
CA PRO A 74 4.00 13.29 -8.27
C PRO A 74 4.75 12.36 -7.31
N SER A 75 4.32 12.28 -6.04
CA SER A 75 4.96 11.47 -4.99
C SER A 75 3.93 10.92 -4.01
N PRO A 76 4.11 9.70 -3.47
CA PRO A 76 3.27 9.15 -2.41
C PRO A 76 3.47 9.81 -1.03
N ILE A 77 4.58 10.54 -0.85
CA ILE A 77 5.00 11.11 0.45
C ILE A 77 3.93 12.03 1.05
N PRO A 78 3.31 12.97 0.31
CA PRO A 78 2.32 13.89 0.86
C PRO A 78 1.05 13.18 1.34
N GLY A 79 0.60 12.13 0.64
CA GLY A 79 -0.54 11.35 1.08
C GLY A 79 -0.26 10.57 2.36
N ASP A 80 0.95 10.04 2.51
CA ASP A 80 1.38 9.37 3.75
C ASP A 80 1.52 10.34 4.92
N ALA A 81 2.06 11.54 4.68
CA ALA A 81 2.09 12.60 5.67
C ALA A 81 0.68 12.98 6.14
N ALA A 82 -0.29 13.10 5.23
CA ALA A 82 -1.68 13.38 5.58
C ALA A 82 -2.30 12.31 6.51
N ARG A 83 -1.99 11.02 6.32
CA ARG A 83 -2.45 9.96 7.25
C ARG A 83 -1.80 10.11 8.62
N ILE A 84 -0.51 10.41 8.66
CA ILE A 84 0.24 10.55 9.91
C ILE A 84 -0.31 11.73 10.72
N PHE A 85 -0.37 12.92 10.12
CA PHE A 85 -0.93 14.11 10.77
C PHE A 85 -2.40 13.95 11.15
N GLY A 86 -3.16 13.26 10.30
CA GLY A 86 -4.56 12.93 10.58
C GLY A 86 -4.71 11.98 11.76
N ALA A 87 -3.89 10.93 11.83
CA ALA A 87 -3.93 9.93 12.91
C ALA A 87 -3.58 10.53 14.27
N VAL A 88 -2.74 11.56 14.32
CA VAL A 88 -2.45 12.29 15.57
C VAL A 88 -3.72 12.91 16.17
N LYS A 89 -4.65 13.40 15.35
CA LYS A 89 -5.94 13.92 15.82
C LYS A 89 -6.85 12.85 16.42
N TYR A 90 -6.55 11.57 16.18
CA TYR A 90 -7.25 10.43 16.75
C TYR A 90 -6.51 9.82 17.95
N GLY A 91 -5.48 10.48 18.48
CA GLY A 91 -4.81 10.08 19.72
C GLY A 91 -3.56 9.22 19.53
N LEU A 92 -3.12 8.96 18.29
CA LEU A 92 -1.83 8.30 18.05
C LEU A 92 -0.67 9.30 18.18
N THR A 93 0.47 8.85 18.68
CA THR A 93 1.71 9.63 18.57
C THR A 93 2.19 9.65 17.11
N ILE A 94 3.01 10.66 16.75
CA ILE A 94 3.62 10.72 15.40
C ILE A 94 4.41 9.44 15.11
N GLY A 95 5.16 8.93 16.08
CA GLY A 95 5.95 7.71 15.94
C GLY A 95 5.10 6.47 15.64
N GLU A 96 4.01 6.28 16.39
CA GLU A 96 3.07 5.18 16.17
C GLU A 96 2.38 5.29 14.80
N ALA A 97 1.94 6.49 14.43
CA ALA A 97 1.30 6.73 13.14
C ALA A 97 2.28 6.49 11.96
N THR A 98 3.52 6.93 12.08
CA THR A 98 4.58 6.66 11.08
C THR A 98 4.87 5.17 10.97
N LEU A 99 5.03 4.47 12.11
CA LEU A 99 5.24 3.01 12.11
C LEU A 99 4.07 2.28 11.45
N GLY A 100 2.83 2.70 11.74
CA GLY A 100 1.64 2.18 11.07
C GLY A 100 1.73 2.32 9.54
N VAL A 101 2.12 3.50 9.03
CA VAL A 101 2.19 3.76 7.58
C VAL A 101 3.29 2.92 6.95
N VAL A 102 4.46 2.85 7.57
CA VAL A 102 5.57 2.03 7.08
C VAL A 102 5.17 0.54 7.02
N MET A 103 4.51 0.03 8.06
CA MET A 103 4.01 -1.34 8.06
C MET A 103 2.96 -1.57 6.97
N ASP A 104 2.02 -0.64 6.79
CA ASP A 104 1.01 -0.69 5.71
C ASP A 104 1.67 -0.74 4.32
N ARG A 105 2.73 0.05 4.10
CA ARG A 105 3.50 0.07 2.85
C ARG A 105 4.23 -1.25 2.61
N ILE A 106 4.91 -1.79 3.61
CA ILE A 106 5.59 -3.09 3.50
C ILE A 106 4.60 -4.20 3.16
N LEU A 107 3.46 -4.27 3.86
CA LEU A 107 2.42 -5.27 3.61
C LEU A 107 1.83 -5.13 2.20
N THR A 108 1.61 -3.90 1.73
CA THR A 108 1.08 -3.66 0.38
C THR A 108 2.06 -4.07 -0.70
N LEU A 109 3.33 -3.68 -0.57
CA LEU A 109 4.38 -4.02 -1.53
C LEU A 109 4.63 -5.53 -1.57
N PHE A 110 4.63 -6.17 -0.40
CA PHE A 110 4.75 -7.62 -0.30
C PHE A 110 3.57 -8.33 -0.98
N GLY A 111 2.34 -7.94 -0.66
CA GLY A 111 1.14 -8.51 -1.29
C GLY A 111 1.14 -8.32 -2.81
N LEU A 112 1.52 -7.13 -3.28
CA LEU A 112 1.66 -6.85 -4.71
C LEU A 112 2.72 -7.75 -5.37
N ALA A 113 3.89 -7.90 -4.75
CA ALA A 113 4.96 -8.74 -5.28
C ALA A 113 4.54 -10.22 -5.39
N VAL A 114 3.81 -10.73 -4.38
CA VAL A 114 3.28 -12.10 -4.39
C VAL A 114 2.24 -12.28 -5.51
N VAL A 115 1.28 -11.37 -5.63
CA VAL A 115 0.26 -11.42 -6.69
C VAL A 115 0.90 -11.32 -8.07
N ALA A 116 1.88 -10.43 -8.24
CA ALA A 116 2.62 -10.28 -9.48
C ALA A 116 3.37 -11.57 -9.84
N LEU A 117 4.05 -12.20 -8.88
CA LEU A 117 4.75 -13.46 -9.09
C LEU A 117 3.80 -14.58 -9.53
N ILE A 118 2.66 -14.74 -8.84
CA ILE A 118 1.64 -15.74 -9.20
C ILE A 118 1.13 -15.47 -10.63
N GLY A 119 0.80 -14.22 -10.95
CA GLY A 119 0.36 -13.83 -12.28
C GLY A 119 1.39 -14.16 -13.36
N LEU A 120 2.68 -13.92 -13.10
CA LEU A 120 3.77 -14.22 -14.02
C LEU A 120 3.99 -15.72 -14.19
N ILE A 121 3.86 -16.52 -13.12
CA ILE A 121 3.93 -17.99 -13.21
C ILE A 121 2.80 -18.50 -14.10
N ILE A 122 1.56 -18.05 -13.87
CA ILE A 122 0.40 -18.43 -14.71
C ILE A 122 0.63 -18.01 -16.15
N LEU A 123 1.07 -16.77 -16.39
CA LEU A 123 1.32 -16.27 -17.74
C LEU A 123 2.41 -17.09 -18.46
N ARG A 124 3.46 -17.49 -17.76
CA ARG A 124 4.50 -18.39 -18.30
C ARG A 124 3.94 -19.77 -18.64
N THR A 125 3.01 -20.32 -17.84
CA THR A 125 2.37 -21.59 -18.17
C THR A 125 1.47 -21.51 -19.41
N VAL A 126 0.86 -20.34 -19.67
CA VAL A 126 -0.03 -20.13 -20.83
C VAL A 126 0.77 -19.86 -22.11
N TYR A 127 1.82 -19.04 -22.04
CA TYR A 127 2.57 -18.58 -23.22
C TYR A 127 3.84 -19.39 -23.53
N GLY A 128 4.30 -20.25 -22.62
CA GLY A 128 5.44 -21.14 -22.86
C GLY A 128 6.71 -20.39 -23.28
N HIS A 129 7.21 -20.69 -24.48
CA HIS A 129 8.47 -20.14 -25.02
C HIS A 129 8.35 -18.73 -25.62
N ASP A 130 7.13 -18.27 -25.93
CA ASP A 130 6.86 -16.94 -26.51
C ASP A 130 6.71 -15.84 -25.45
N PHE A 131 7.15 -16.10 -24.21
CA PHE A 131 7.07 -15.13 -23.14
C PHE A 131 8.01 -13.94 -23.44
N PRO A 132 7.48 -12.71 -23.60
CA PRO A 132 8.21 -11.60 -24.20
C PRO A 132 9.39 -11.09 -23.35
N ILE A 133 9.47 -11.46 -22.07
CA ILE A 133 10.52 -11.02 -21.14
C ILE A 133 11.06 -12.22 -20.33
N PRO A 134 12.02 -12.99 -20.86
CA PRO A 134 12.41 -14.31 -20.34
C PRO A 134 13.11 -14.37 -18.96
N TYR A 135 13.16 -13.26 -18.21
CA TYR A 135 13.76 -13.20 -16.86
C TYR A 135 12.87 -12.48 -15.82
N LEU A 136 11.66 -12.08 -16.22
CA LEU A 136 10.78 -11.28 -15.37
C LEU A 136 10.22 -12.09 -14.19
N THR A 137 9.99 -13.39 -14.40
CA THR A 137 9.57 -14.34 -13.37
C THR A 137 10.64 -14.51 -12.30
N GLU A 138 11.90 -14.69 -12.69
CA GLU A 138 13.03 -14.87 -11.80
C GLU A 138 13.32 -13.58 -11.02
N LEU A 139 13.26 -12.43 -11.68
CA LEU A 139 13.47 -11.13 -11.05
C LEU A 139 12.38 -10.81 -10.01
N THR A 140 11.11 -11.09 -10.33
CA THR A 140 10.01 -10.91 -9.38
C THR A 140 10.08 -11.91 -8.24
N ALA A 141 10.49 -13.17 -8.50
CA ALA A 141 10.74 -14.15 -7.46
C ALA A 141 11.85 -13.71 -6.50
N LEU A 142 12.95 -13.15 -7.02
CA LEU A 142 14.02 -12.54 -6.22
C LEU A 142 13.51 -11.35 -5.40
N GLY A 143 12.66 -10.50 -5.97
CA GLY A 143 12.01 -9.38 -5.27
C GLY A 143 11.12 -9.85 -4.12
N VAL A 144 10.32 -10.90 -4.34
CA VAL A 144 9.50 -11.54 -3.29
C VAL A 144 10.40 -12.13 -2.21
N ALA A 145 11.41 -12.90 -2.58
CA ALA A 145 12.37 -13.50 -1.64
C ALA A 145 13.10 -12.43 -0.83
N GLY A 146 13.53 -11.33 -1.44
CA GLY A 146 14.14 -10.18 -0.76
C GLY A 146 13.18 -9.48 0.19
N SER A 147 11.90 -9.39 -0.16
CA SER A 147 10.86 -8.84 0.72
C SER A 147 10.59 -9.76 1.92
N ILE A 148 10.55 -11.07 1.71
CA ILE A 148 10.43 -12.08 2.79
C ILE A 148 11.67 -12.00 3.69
N ALA A 149 12.87 -12.01 3.13
CA ALA A 149 14.11 -11.90 3.88
C ALA A 149 14.17 -10.61 4.71
N SER A 150 13.74 -9.48 4.14
CA SER A 150 13.64 -8.21 4.86
C SER A 150 12.63 -8.26 6.00
N ALA A 151 11.47 -8.89 5.79
CA ALA A 151 10.46 -9.09 6.83
C ALA A 151 10.95 -10.04 7.94
N LEU A 152 11.71 -11.09 7.59
CA LEU A 152 12.34 -12.02 8.53
C LEU A 152 13.46 -11.34 9.33
N VAL A 153 14.30 -10.55 8.68
CA VAL A 153 15.34 -9.75 9.36
C VAL A 153 14.71 -8.71 10.27
N PHE A 154 13.62 -8.05 9.86
CA PHE A 154 12.91 -7.07 10.69
C PHE A 154 12.22 -7.73 11.88
N SER A 155 11.55 -8.88 11.69
CA SER A 155 10.92 -9.63 12.79
C SER A 155 11.94 -10.24 13.75
N TRP A 156 13.07 -10.74 13.25
CA TRP A 156 14.19 -11.19 14.08
C TRP A 156 14.85 -10.02 14.83
N ARG A 157 15.07 -8.89 14.16
CA ARG A 157 15.56 -7.67 14.82
C ARG A 157 14.56 -7.13 15.84
N ARG A 158 13.25 -7.24 15.63
CA ARG A 158 12.23 -6.88 16.64
C ARG A 158 12.30 -7.80 17.85
N HIS A 159 12.48 -9.11 17.66
CA HIS A 159 12.74 -10.04 18.77
C HIS A 159 14.04 -9.71 19.52
N LEU A 160 15.09 -9.26 18.83
CA LEU A 160 16.32 -8.79 19.47
C LEU A 160 16.15 -7.42 20.14
N PHE A 161 15.42 -6.48 19.53
CA PHE A 161 15.17 -5.13 20.05
C PHE A 161 14.31 -5.16 21.32
N VAL A 162 13.28 -6.01 21.37
CA VAL A 162 12.46 -6.24 22.57
C VAL A 162 13.27 -6.93 23.67
N ARG A 163 14.29 -7.71 23.32
CA ARG A 163 15.23 -8.32 24.28
C ARG A 163 16.27 -7.32 24.82
N PHE A 164 16.54 -6.24 24.09
CA PHE A 164 17.50 -5.18 24.46
C PHE A 164 16.87 -3.94 25.11
N PHE A 165 15.54 -3.81 25.15
CA PHE A 165 14.84 -2.78 25.94
C PHE A 165 14.24 -3.39 27.22
N PRO A 166 15.02 -3.49 28.31
CA PRO A 166 14.51 -3.96 29.59
C PRO A 166 13.62 -2.88 30.20
N ALA A 167 12.34 -3.21 30.46
CA ALA A 167 11.45 -2.81 31.58
C ALA A 167 11.45 -1.38 32.19
N LYS A 168 12.30 -0.43 31.78
CA LYS A 168 12.50 0.87 32.46
C LYS A 168 11.76 2.05 31.83
N LEU A 169 10.70 1.80 31.06
CA LEU A 169 9.79 2.85 30.60
C LEU A 169 8.43 2.85 31.34
N HIS A 170 8.11 1.81 32.11
CA HIS A 170 6.95 1.86 33.01
C HIS A 170 7.14 2.85 34.16
N ALA A 171 8.38 3.14 34.56
CA ALA A 171 8.69 4.07 35.66
C ALA A 171 8.61 5.56 35.27
N LEU A 172 8.49 5.90 33.98
CA LEU A 172 8.40 7.30 33.52
C LEU A 172 6.95 7.74 33.22
N THR A 173 6.02 6.79 33.11
CA THR A 173 4.57 7.06 33.06
C THR A 173 3.94 7.26 34.44
N ASP A 174 4.59 6.82 35.52
CA ASP A 174 4.13 7.05 36.90
C ASP A 174 4.72 8.35 37.52
N ALA A 175 5.57 9.06 36.78
CA ALA A 175 6.28 10.26 37.24
C ALA A 175 5.95 11.54 36.43
N LEU A 176 4.94 11.48 35.55
CA LEU A 176 4.33 12.62 34.84
C LEU A 176 2.82 12.58 35.04
#